data_AF-A0A2L2YNQ8-F1
#
_entry.id   AF-A0A2L2YNQ8-F1
#
_cell.length_a   1.000
_cell.length_b   1.000
_cell.length_c   1.000
_cell.angle_alpha   90.00
_cell.angle_beta   90.00
_cell.angle_gamma   90.00
#
_symmetry.space_group_name_H-M   'P 1'
#
loop_
_entity.id
_entity.type
_entity.pdbx_description
1 polymer ?
#
loop_
_entity_poly.entity_id
_entity_poly.type
_entity_poly.pdbx_seq_one_letter_code
_entity_poly.pdbx_strand_id
1 'polypeptide(L)'
;LYSLISLKEKALKLILDAGFILLRSKSFERLSCEAVMEIITSRELNIDSELMVFEALLRWAPIQCCRLNIPVSEENILKELTPFLKYVCFDDMSDTEKSALPSAVLSCVKPNNRNRVTYHVNDSLLSYSYFFNFHTEQLGPCLEDQLNCMRFSLDTSKYLLGLKFIVIVPHIPEHLTLVLVKECASTSYNAVIVNLARAVWKEALQVNDCMRWETKVLLRQPCAIEKCSVFKLYIETNIPNLIVPKTSLINKSLSTDCGVVNLSLHSDSIWGIKNLIFI
;
A
#
# COMPACT_ATOMS: atom_id res chain seq x y z
N LEU A 1 -16.75 2.86 -31.17
CA LEU A 1 -17.55 2.06 -30.21
C LEU A 1 -16.72 0.97 -29.54
N TYR A 2 -16.15 0.00 -30.27
CA TYR A 2 -15.26 -1.03 -29.69
C TYR A 2 -14.05 -0.49 -28.89
N SER A 3 -13.42 0.60 -29.36
CA SER A 3 -12.30 1.24 -28.65
C SER A 3 -12.67 1.85 -27.29
N LEU A 4 -13.89 2.37 -27.15
CA LEU A 4 -14.38 2.99 -25.92
C LEU A 4 -14.79 1.93 -24.88
N ILE A 5 -15.32 0.79 -25.33
CA ILE A 5 -15.63 -0.35 -24.46
C ILE A 5 -14.34 -0.91 -23.86
N SER A 6 -13.32 -1.15 -24.70
CA SER A 6 -12.02 -1.63 -24.23
C SER A 6 -11.34 -0.64 -23.26
N LEU A 7 -11.48 0.67 -23.50
CA LEU A 7 -10.96 1.68 -22.57
C LEU A 7 -11.72 1.67 -21.24
N LYS A 8 -13.06 1.56 -21.27
CA LYS A 8 -13.88 1.44 -20.06
C LYS A 8 -13.44 0.25 -19.23
N GLU A 9 -13.28 -0.92 -19.85
CA GLU A 9 -12.87 -2.16 -19.16
C GLU A 9 -11.49 -2.02 -18.52
N LYS A 10 -10.51 -1.46 -19.25
CA LYS A 10 -9.16 -1.22 -18.72
C LYS A 10 -9.16 -0.22 -17.57
N ALA A 11 -9.92 0.87 -17.70
CA ALA A 11 -10.06 1.87 -16.66
C ALA A 11 -10.73 1.28 -15.41
N LEU A 12 -11.82 0.53 -15.58
CA LEU A 12 -12.49 -0.14 -14.47
C LEU A 12 -11.55 -1.13 -13.78
N LYS A 13 -10.79 -1.94 -14.52
CA LYS A 13 -9.82 -2.86 -13.91
C LYS A 13 -8.79 -2.12 -13.05
N LEU A 14 -8.24 -1.02 -13.55
CA LEU A 14 -7.30 -0.20 -12.79
C LEU A 14 -7.94 0.42 -11.53
N ILE A 15 -9.18 0.89 -11.65
CA ILE A 15 -9.99 1.42 -10.53
C ILE A 15 -10.20 0.34 -9.45
N LEU A 16 -10.52 -0.89 -9.86
CA LEU A 16 -10.72 -2.02 -8.95
C LEU A 16 -9.40 -2.43 -8.28
N ASP A 17 -8.30 -2.49 -9.03
CA ASP A 17 -6.96 -2.81 -8.50
C ASP A 17 -6.46 -1.76 -7.52
N ALA A 18 -6.79 -0.49 -7.76
CA ALA A 18 -6.47 0.66 -6.91
C ALA A 18 -7.61 1.02 -5.93
N GLY A 19 -8.52 0.09 -5.61
CA GLY A 19 -9.69 0.35 -4.76
C GLY A 19 -9.34 1.02 -3.43
N PHE A 20 -8.26 0.56 -2.79
CA PHE A 20 -7.73 1.13 -1.54
C PHE A 20 -7.27 2.59 -1.62
N ILE A 21 -6.91 3.08 -2.82
CA ILE A 21 -6.59 4.50 -3.08
C ILE A 21 -7.88 5.25 -3.41
N LEU A 22 -8.68 4.70 -4.33
CA LEU A 22 -9.88 5.34 -4.84
C LEU A 22 -10.88 5.66 -3.73
N LEU A 23 -11.19 4.69 -2.87
CA LEU A 23 -12.22 4.85 -1.84
C LEU A 23 -11.87 5.93 -0.82
N ARG A 24 -10.58 6.22 -0.62
CA ARG A 24 -10.09 7.31 0.25
C ARG A 24 -10.01 8.66 -0.48
N SER A 25 -10.11 8.67 -1.80
CA SER A 25 -10.03 9.88 -2.62
C SER A 25 -11.35 10.66 -2.63
N LYS A 26 -11.26 11.99 -2.54
CA LYS A 26 -12.40 12.89 -2.79
C LYS A 26 -12.99 12.75 -4.20
N SER A 27 -12.24 12.16 -5.13
CA SER A 27 -12.74 11.91 -6.48
C SER A 27 -13.84 10.84 -6.51
N PHE A 28 -13.85 9.91 -5.54
CA PHE A 28 -14.91 8.91 -5.41
C PHE A 28 -16.27 9.56 -5.15
N GLU A 29 -16.31 10.59 -4.30
CA GLU A 29 -17.52 11.35 -3.99
C GLU A 29 -18.16 11.96 -5.25
N ARG A 30 -17.38 12.17 -6.33
CA ARG A 30 -17.83 12.76 -7.60
C ARG A 30 -18.46 11.77 -8.57
N LEU A 31 -18.35 10.46 -8.30
CA LEU A 31 -18.89 9.42 -9.18
C LEU A 31 -20.41 9.41 -9.20
N SER A 32 -20.97 9.01 -10.36
CA SER A 32 -22.41 8.77 -10.50
C SER A 32 -22.85 7.56 -9.68
N CYS A 33 -24.15 7.48 -9.36
CA CYS A 33 -24.73 6.33 -8.67
C CYS A 33 -24.43 5.01 -9.39
N GLU A 34 -24.53 4.99 -10.72
CA GLU A 34 -24.21 3.82 -11.56
C GLU A 34 -22.74 3.39 -11.43
N ALA A 35 -21.80 4.33 -11.48
CA ALA A 35 -20.37 4.02 -11.36
C ALA A 35 -20.01 3.53 -9.95
N VAL A 36 -20.58 4.15 -8.91
CA VAL A 36 -20.42 3.67 -7.53
C VAL A 36 -20.97 2.25 -7.40
N MET A 37 -22.13 1.98 -7.98
CA MET A 37 -22.73 0.64 -7.97
C MET A 37 -21.83 -0.38 -8.68
N GLU A 38 -21.32 -0.05 -9.87
CA GLU A 38 -20.41 -0.93 -10.63
C GLU A 38 -19.14 -1.26 -9.83
N ILE A 39 -18.58 -0.29 -9.10
CA ILE A 39 -17.38 -0.48 -8.27
C ILE A 39 -17.69 -1.31 -7.01
N ILE A 40 -18.67 -0.89 -6.20
CA ILE A 40 -18.95 -1.53 -4.90
C ILE A 40 -19.47 -2.96 -5.07
N THR A 41 -20.20 -3.23 -6.15
CA THR A 41 -20.71 -4.59 -6.41
C THR A 41 -19.64 -5.56 -6.90
N SER A 42 -18.46 -5.07 -7.31
CA SER A 42 -17.37 -5.90 -7.83
C SER A 42 -16.66 -6.67 -6.73
N ARG A 43 -16.44 -7.97 -6.98
CA ARG A 43 -15.62 -8.84 -6.11
C ARG A 43 -14.13 -8.59 -6.28
N GLU A 44 -13.72 -7.99 -7.40
CA GLU A 44 -12.32 -7.69 -7.69
C GLU A 44 -11.84 -6.37 -7.06
N LEU A 45 -12.73 -5.65 -6.37
CA LEU A 45 -12.38 -4.41 -5.68
C LEU A 45 -11.35 -4.70 -4.58
N ASN A 46 -10.10 -4.26 -4.81
CA ASN A 46 -8.96 -4.50 -3.95
C ASN A 46 -8.95 -3.49 -2.79
N ILE A 47 -9.32 -3.96 -1.60
CA ILE A 47 -9.49 -3.13 -0.40
C ILE A 47 -8.77 -3.74 0.79
N ASP A 48 -8.39 -2.87 1.71
CA ASP A 48 -7.77 -3.22 3.00
C ASP A 48 -8.80 -3.71 4.02
N SER A 49 -9.96 -3.05 4.09
CA SER A 49 -11.08 -3.41 4.96
C SER A 49 -12.41 -2.99 4.31
N GLU A 50 -13.47 -3.74 4.60
CA GLU A 50 -14.85 -3.38 4.22
C GLU A 50 -15.32 -2.09 4.90
N LEU A 51 -14.77 -1.73 6.07
CA LEU A 51 -15.10 -0.46 6.72
C LEU A 51 -14.84 0.71 5.78
N MET A 52 -13.75 0.66 5.01
CA MET A 52 -13.41 1.70 4.03
C MET A 52 -14.46 1.83 2.93
N VAL A 53 -15.10 0.73 2.51
CA VAL A 53 -16.19 0.77 1.52
C VAL A 53 -17.38 1.53 2.10
N PHE A 54 -17.77 1.18 3.33
CA PHE A 54 -18.87 1.85 4.01
C PHE A 54 -18.58 3.34 4.22
N GLU A 55 -17.39 3.71 4.70
CA GLU A 55 -17.01 5.10 4.91
C GLU A 55 -17.01 5.90 3.59
N ALA A 56 -16.56 5.30 2.48
CA ALA A 56 -16.58 5.94 1.17
C ALA A 56 -18.00 6.22 0.70
N LEU A 57 -18.92 5.27 0.89
CA LEU A 57 -20.34 5.45 0.62
C LEU A 57 -20.95 6.55 1.50
N LEU A 58 -20.61 6.55 2.79
CA LEU A 58 -21.08 7.56 3.75
C LEU A 58 -20.64 8.97 3.38
N ARG A 59 -19.45 9.14 2.80
CA ARG A 59 -19.00 10.41 2.22
C ARG A 59 -19.70 10.76 0.90
N TRP A 60 -19.99 9.77 0.07
CA TRP A 60 -20.62 9.96 -1.23
C TRP A 60 -22.11 10.35 -1.13
N ALA A 61 -22.86 9.76 -0.19
CA ALA A 61 -24.31 9.93 -0.10
C ALA A 61 -24.78 11.40 0.13
N PRO A 62 -24.16 12.21 1.01
CA PRO A 62 -24.48 13.64 1.12
C PRO A 62 -24.30 14.39 -0.20
N ILE A 63 -23.25 14.08 -0.96
CA ILE A 63 -22.99 14.69 -2.27
C ILE A 63 -24.07 14.28 -3.28
N GLN A 64 -24.54 13.04 -3.20
CA GLN A 64 -25.66 12.57 -4.02
C GLN A 64 -26.98 13.30 -3.68
N CYS A 65 -27.28 13.53 -2.40
CA CYS A 65 -28.42 14.37 -1.99
C CYS A 65 -28.36 15.76 -2.63
N CYS A 66 -27.18 16.39 -2.62
CA CYS A 66 -26.95 17.67 -3.28
C CYS A 66 -27.19 17.60 -4.80
N ARG A 67 -26.73 16.54 -5.49
CA ARG A 67 -26.98 16.36 -6.93
C ARG A 67 -28.46 16.23 -7.27
N LEU A 68 -29.23 15.60 -6.39
CA LEU A 68 -30.66 15.40 -6.54
C LEU A 68 -31.48 16.62 -6.06
N ASN A 69 -30.83 17.67 -5.57
CA ASN A 69 -31.47 18.86 -4.99
C ASN A 69 -32.43 18.53 -3.83
N ILE A 70 -32.08 17.54 -3.00
CA ILE A 70 -32.82 17.20 -1.78
C ILE A 70 -32.05 17.66 -0.53
N PRO A 71 -32.73 17.98 0.58
CA PRO A 71 -32.06 18.39 1.82
C PRO A 71 -31.10 17.32 2.33
N VAL A 72 -29.91 17.73 2.77
CA VAL A 72 -28.94 16.84 3.41
C VAL A 72 -29.36 16.59 4.87
N SER A 73 -30.26 15.63 5.05
CA SER A 73 -30.70 15.11 6.36
C SER A 73 -30.26 13.65 6.53
N GLU A 74 -30.20 13.16 7.77
CA GLU A 74 -29.85 11.77 8.08
C GLU A 74 -30.76 10.77 7.35
N GLU A 75 -32.07 11.03 7.30
CA GLU A 75 -33.05 10.22 6.59
C GLU A 75 -32.75 10.14 5.08
N ASN A 76 -32.46 11.27 4.44
CA ASN A 76 -32.15 11.30 3.01
C ASN A 76 -30.80 10.65 2.70
N ILE A 77 -29.79 10.84 3.57
CA ILE A 77 -28.50 10.15 3.44
C ILE A 77 -28.69 8.64 3.53
N LEU A 78 -29.45 8.16 4.53
CA LEU A 78 -29.72 6.74 4.70
C LEU A 78 -30.48 6.17 3.49
N LYS A 79 -31.44 6.93 2.95
CA LYS A 79 -32.17 6.57 1.73
C LYS A 79 -31.24 6.37 0.53
N GLU A 80 -30.28 7.27 0.31
CA GLU A 80 -29.31 7.14 -0.78
C GLU A 80 -28.27 6.03 -0.53
N LEU A 81 -27.95 5.71 0.73
CA LEU A 81 -27.04 4.62 1.10
C LEU A 81 -27.66 3.22 0.93
N THR A 82 -28.95 3.09 1.26
CA THR A 82 -29.66 1.81 1.37
C THR A 82 -29.46 0.85 0.18
N PRO A 83 -29.50 1.30 -1.09
CA PRO A 83 -29.28 0.42 -2.24
C PRO A 83 -27.91 -0.28 -2.25
N PHE A 84 -26.90 0.33 -1.64
CA PHE A 84 -25.53 -0.16 -1.61
C PHE A 84 -25.21 -1.06 -0.43
N LEU A 85 -25.92 -0.89 0.70
CA LEU A 85 -25.59 -1.59 1.96
C LEU A 85 -25.58 -3.11 1.83
N LYS A 86 -26.46 -3.67 0.99
CA LYS A 86 -26.47 -5.12 0.71
C LYS A 86 -25.20 -5.64 0.01
N TYR A 87 -24.34 -4.77 -0.49
CA TYR A 87 -23.09 -5.11 -1.18
C TYR A 87 -21.83 -4.83 -0.34
N VAL A 88 -22.00 -4.31 0.87
CA VAL A 88 -20.94 -4.16 1.86
C VAL A 88 -20.90 -5.43 2.70
N CYS A 89 -19.72 -6.06 2.82
CA CYS A 89 -19.58 -7.33 3.52
C CYS A 89 -19.31 -7.04 5.01
N PHE A 90 -20.34 -6.61 5.74
CA PHE A 90 -20.23 -6.28 7.16
C PHE A 90 -19.70 -7.44 8.00
N ASP A 91 -19.97 -8.69 7.60
CA ASP A 91 -19.47 -9.87 8.30
C ASP A 91 -17.94 -9.95 8.32
N ASP A 92 -17.27 -9.42 7.31
CA ASP A 92 -15.80 -9.36 7.17
C ASP A 92 -15.16 -8.23 7.99
N MET A 93 -15.96 -7.32 8.57
CA MET A 93 -15.45 -6.29 9.48
C MET A 93 -15.13 -6.89 10.85
N SER A 94 -14.06 -6.41 11.48
CA SER A 94 -13.73 -6.71 12.87
C SER A 94 -14.80 -6.16 13.83
N ASP A 95 -14.87 -6.70 15.05
CA ASP A 95 -15.83 -6.24 16.05
C ASP A 95 -15.64 -4.77 16.41
N THR A 96 -14.38 -4.30 16.44
CA THR A 96 -14.04 -2.90 16.64
C THR A 96 -14.64 -2.02 15.54
N GLU A 97 -14.47 -2.41 14.27
CA GLU A 97 -15.04 -1.68 13.13
C GLU A 97 -16.56 -1.70 13.16
N LYS A 98 -17.19 -2.84 13.44
CA LYS A 98 -18.65 -2.97 13.58
C LYS A 98 -19.20 -2.05 14.67
N SER A 99 -18.51 -1.95 15.81
CA SER A 99 -18.94 -1.10 16.93
C SER A 99 -18.90 0.40 16.61
N ALA A 100 -18.10 0.80 15.61
CA ALA A 100 -18.01 2.20 15.16
C ALA A 100 -19.14 2.60 14.19
N LEU A 101 -19.96 1.65 13.73
CA LEU A 101 -21.02 1.90 12.77
C LEU A 101 -22.30 2.47 13.42
N PRO A 102 -23.05 3.35 12.74
CA PRO A 102 -24.35 3.80 13.22
C PRO A 102 -25.33 2.64 13.37
N SER A 103 -26.08 2.62 14.49
CA SER A 103 -27.05 1.55 14.79
C SER A 103 -28.14 1.40 13.72
N ALA A 104 -28.55 2.51 13.10
CA ALA A 104 -29.50 2.52 11.99
C ALA A 104 -29.01 1.80 10.73
N VAL A 105 -27.68 1.70 10.54
CA VAL A 105 -27.09 0.95 9.44
C VAL A 105 -27.11 -0.53 9.76
N LEU A 106 -26.67 -0.90 10.97
CA LEU A 106 -26.60 -2.29 11.43
C LEU A 106 -27.97 -3.00 11.38
N SER A 107 -29.07 -2.27 11.66
CA SER A 107 -30.44 -2.82 11.59
C SER A 107 -30.89 -3.14 10.15
N CYS A 108 -30.25 -2.55 9.14
CA CYS A 108 -30.57 -2.75 7.72
C CYS A 108 -29.69 -3.82 7.06
N VAL A 109 -28.69 -4.34 7.77
CA VAL A 109 -27.73 -5.31 7.22
C VAL A 109 -28.36 -6.71 7.18
N LYS A 110 -28.27 -7.35 6.01
CA LYS A 110 -28.50 -8.79 5.87
C LYS A 110 -27.16 -9.49 5.66
N PRO A 111 -26.97 -10.70 6.20
CA PRO A 111 -25.76 -11.48 5.96
C PRO A 111 -25.52 -11.63 4.46
N ASN A 112 -24.27 -11.50 4.03
CA ASN A 112 -23.90 -11.64 2.62
C ASN A 112 -22.60 -12.43 2.49
N ASN A 113 -22.66 -13.58 1.80
CA ASN A 113 -21.51 -14.46 1.57
C ASN A 113 -20.65 -13.99 0.38
N ARG A 114 -20.41 -12.69 0.27
CA ARG A 114 -19.53 -12.14 -0.76
C ARG A 114 -18.13 -12.05 -0.21
N ASN A 115 -17.21 -12.75 -0.88
CA ASN A 115 -15.79 -12.60 -0.61
C ASN A 115 -15.21 -11.70 -1.70
N ARG A 116 -14.56 -10.60 -1.30
CA ARG A 116 -13.71 -9.83 -2.20
C ARG A 116 -12.37 -10.52 -2.41
N VAL A 117 -11.65 -10.07 -3.43
CA VAL A 117 -10.25 -10.45 -3.63
C VAL A 117 -9.43 -10.08 -2.40
N THR A 118 -8.46 -10.91 -2.04
CA THR A 118 -7.53 -10.63 -0.94
C THR A 118 -6.74 -9.35 -1.24
N TYR A 119 -6.59 -8.50 -0.24
CA TYR A 119 -5.80 -7.27 -0.35
C TYR A 119 -4.36 -7.58 -0.80
N HIS A 120 -3.94 -7.04 -1.93
CA HIS A 120 -2.60 -7.28 -2.46
C HIS A 120 -2.10 -6.19 -3.43
N VAL A 121 -0.80 -6.24 -3.76
CA VAL A 121 -0.20 -5.40 -4.79
C VAL A 121 -0.44 -6.03 -6.16
N ASN A 122 -1.31 -5.41 -6.97
CA ASN A 122 -1.57 -5.84 -8.34
C ASN A 122 -0.46 -5.39 -9.30
N ASP A 123 -0.09 -6.25 -10.26
CA ASP A 123 0.93 -5.93 -11.28
C ASP A 123 0.56 -4.74 -12.15
N SER A 124 -0.74 -4.53 -12.39
CA SER A 124 -1.27 -3.38 -13.14
C SER A 124 -0.86 -2.04 -12.52
N LEU A 125 -0.73 -1.96 -11.19
CA LEU A 125 -0.34 -0.75 -10.48
C LEU A 125 1.14 -0.41 -10.67
N LEU A 126 1.99 -1.40 -10.98
CA LEU A 126 3.43 -1.18 -11.14
C LEU A 126 3.75 -0.27 -12.33
N SER A 127 2.89 -0.26 -13.35
CA SER A 127 3.03 0.64 -14.50
C SER A 127 2.83 2.12 -14.15
N TYR A 128 2.21 2.40 -13.00
CA TYR A 128 1.93 3.74 -12.49
C TYR A 128 2.72 4.06 -11.22
N SER A 129 3.73 3.23 -10.91
CA SER A 129 4.54 3.37 -9.71
C SER A 129 5.74 4.31 -9.90
N TYR A 130 6.10 4.99 -8.82
CA TYR A 130 7.24 5.89 -8.73
C TYR A 130 8.37 5.25 -7.91
N PHE A 131 9.62 5.59 -8.23
CA PHE A 131 10.79 4.97 -7.62
C PHE A 131 11.74 5.99 -7.02
N PHE A 132 11.98 5.90 -5.71
CA PHE A 132 13.19 6.49 -5.14
C PHE A 132 14.36 5.56 -5.44
N ASN A 133 15.34 6.07 -6.18
CA ASN A 133 16.50 5.30 -6.60
C ASN A 133 17.69 5.59 -5.68
N PHE A 134 18.45 4.53 -5.40
CA PHE A 134 19.63 4.59 -4.58
C PHE A 134 20.84 4.05 -5.37
N HIS A 135 21.95 4.77 -5.28
CA HIS A 135 23.22 4.37 -5.84
C HIS A 135 23.94 3.45 -4.86
N THR A 136 24.63 2.43 -5.36
CA THR A 136 25.47 1.54 -4.53
C THR A 136 26.87 2.14 -4.47
N GLU A 137 27.29 2.64 -3.31
CA GLU A 137 28.56 3.37 -3.16
C GLU A 137 29.75 2.42 -2.97
N GLN A 138 29.71 1.65 -1.89
CA GLN A 138 30.84 0.84 -1.42
C GLN A 138 30.36 -0.53 -0.93
N LEU A 139 31.20 -1.53 -1.20
CA LEU A 139 31.09 -2.87 -0.65
C LEU A 139 31.75 -2.84 0.73
N GLY A 140 30.96 -2.76 1.79
CA GLY A 140 31.45 -2.74 3.17
C GLY A 140 30.72 -3.80 4.01
N PRO A 141 31.40 -4.43 4.99
CA PRO A 141 30.75 -5.40 5.88
C PRO A 141 29.64 -4.73 6.68
N CYS A 142 28.51 -5.43 6.87
CA CYS A 142 27.49 -4.99 7.82
C CYS A 142 28.05 -5.23 9.22
N LEU A 143 28.18 -4.17 10.03
CA LEU A 143 28.60 -4.29 11.43
C LEU A 143 27.45 -4.87 12.25
N GLU A 144 27.77 -5.75 13.21
CA GLU A 144 26.81 -6.59 13.96
C GLU A 144 25.73 -5.80 14.74
N ASP A 145 25.92 -4.50 15.00
CA ASP A 145 24.93 -3.60 15.63
C ASP A 145 24.03 -2.84 14.62
N GLN A 146 24.17 -3.06 13.30
CA GLN A 146 23.56 -2.25 12.23
C GLN A 146 22.57 -3.00 11.34
N LEU A 147 21.61 -3.70 11.95
CA LEU A 147 20.45 -4.25 11.24
C LEU A 147 19.54 -3.16 10.62
N ASN A 148 19.75 -1.87 10.93
CA ASN A 148 18.96 -0.75 10.44
C ASN A 148 19.32 -0.38 9.00
N CYS A 149 18.53 -0.84 8.04
CA CYS A 149 18.74 -0.58 6.62
C CYS A 149 18.47 0.87 6.23
N MET A 150 17.39 1.46 6.76
CA MET A 150 16.94 2.79 6.39
C MET A 150 15.97 3.36 7.42
N ARG A 151 16.08 4.65 7.71
CA ARG A 151 15.06 5.39 8.48
C ARG A 151 14.63 6.60 7.66
N PHE A 152 13.33 6.74 7.39
CA PHE A 152 12.84 7.73 6.43
C PHE A 152 11.45 8.25 6.75
N SER A 153 11.09 9.38 6.14
CA SER A 153 9.72 9.88 6.07
C SER A 153 9.43 10.49 4.70
N LEU A 154 8.14 10.65 4.39
CA LEU A 154 7.68 11.34 3.19
C LEU A 154 6.95 12.63 3.59
N ASP A 155 7.03 13.65 2.75
CA ASP A 155 6.29 14.91 2.92
C ASP A 155 4.82 14.84 2.47
N THR A 156 4.43 13.73 1.85
CA THR A 156 3.09 13.43 1.35
C THR A 156 2.75 11.97 1.64
N SER A 157 1.46 11.67 1.83
CA SER A 157 1.01 10.30 2.07
C SER A 157 1.05 9.48 0.78
N LYS A 158 1.64 8.28 0.83
CA LYS A 158 1.82 7.38 -0.30
C LYS A 158 1.63 5.93 0.10
N TYR A 159 1.44 5.05 -0.89
CA TYR A 159 1.48 3.61 -0.64
C TYR A 159 2.82 3.04 -1.08
N LEU A 160 3.53 2.42 -0.16
CA LEU A 160 4.67 1.59 -0.48
C LEU A 160 4.14 0.26 -1.04
N LEU A 161 4.51 -0.05 -2.28
CA LEU A 161 4.16 -1.31 -2.96
C LEU A 161 5.25 -2.36 -2.82
N GLY A 162 6.50 -1.93 -2.60
CA GLY A 162 7.63 -2.84 -2.56
C GLY A 162 8.96 -2.11 -2.58
N LEU A 163 10.02 -2.89 -2.75
CA LEU A 163 11.39 -2.38 -2.79
C LEU A 163 12.29 -3.29 -3.60
N LYS A 164 13.48 -2.78 -3.92
CA LYS A 164 14.58 -3.57 -4.47
C LYS A 164 15.71 -3.61 -3.46
N PHE A 165 16.15 -4.81 -3.12
CA PHE A 165 17.17 -5.07 -2.10
C PHE A 165 18.41 -5.70 -2.71
N ILE A 166 19.56 -5.47 -2.08
CA ILE A 166 20.88 -6.00 -2.47
C ILE A 166 21.55 -6.63 -1.25
N VAL A 167 22.11 -7.82 -1.43
CA VAL A 167 23.02 -8.46 -0.47
C VAL A 167 24.26 -8.97 -1.19
N ILE A 168 25.35 -9.15 -0.44
CA ILE A 168 26.60 -9.72 -0.94
C ILE A 168 26.91 -10.94 -0.08
N VAL A 169 26.66 -12.12 -0.60
CA VAL A 169 26.81 -13.38 0.14
C VAL A 169 27.19 -14.48 -0.84
N PRO A 170 27.91 -15.53 -0.40
CA PRO A 170 28.19 -16.68 -1.27
C PRO A 170 26.88 -17.35 -1.72
N HIS A 171 25.92 -17.49 -0.81
CA HIS A 171 24.60 -18.06 -1.06
C HIS A 171 23.51 -17.26 -0.36
N ILE A 172 22.33 -17.17 -0.98
CA ILE A 172 21.16 -16.55 -0.35
C ILE A 172 20.76 -17.35 0.88
N PRO A 173 20.61 -16.72 2.04
CA PRO A 173 20.24 -17.46 3.21
C PRO A 173 18.77 -17.85 3.30
N GLU A 174 18.50 -18.94 4.01
CA GLU A 174 17.14 -19.44 4.26
C GLU A 174 16.33 -18.53 5.20
N HIS A 175 17.00 -17.75 6.03
CA HIS A 175 16.39 -16.85 7.01
C HIS A 175 16.93 -15.43 6.86
N LEU A 176 16.30 -14.70 5.96
CA LEU A 176 16.54 -13.28 5.75
C LEU A 176 15.20 -12.55 5.70
N THR A 177 14.90 -11.80 6.75
CA THR A 177 13.65 -11.07 6.90
C THR A 177 13.92 -9.58 6.94
N LEU A 178 13.11 -8.81 6.23
CA LEU A 178 13.13 -7.36 6.25
C LEU A 178 11.85 -6.86 6.91
N VAL A 179 11.99 -6.02 7.93
CA VAL A 179 10.87 -5.52 8.72
C VAL A 179 10.79 -4.01 8.57
N LEU A 180 9.62 -3.54 8.14
CA LEU A 180 9.26 -2.13 8.09
C LEU A 180 8.33 -1.82 9.26
N VAL A 181 8.72 -0.88 10.11
CA VAL A 181 7.90 -0.42 11.24
C VAL A 181 7.65 1.07 11.15
N LYS A 182 6.43 1.49 11.51
CA LYS A 182 6.16 2.88 11.84
C LYS A 182 6.71 3.17 13.23
N GLU A 183 7.55 4.18 13.35
CA GLU A 183 8.11 4.59 14.63
C GLU A 183 7.08 5.46 15.38
N CYS A 184 6.36 4.85 16.32
CA CYS A 184 5.40 5.51 17.20
C CYS A 184 5.92 5.52 18.65
N ALA A 185 5.51 6.50 19.43
CA ALA A 185 5.78 6.57 20.88
C ALA A 185 5.01 5.52 21.70
N SER A 186 4.02 4.82 21.10
CA SER A 186 3.20 3.79 21.74
C SER A 186 3.50 2.40 21.16
N THR A 187 3.55 1.40 22.03
CA THR A 187 4.02 0.02 21.85
C THR A 187 3.22 -0.86 20.87
N SER A 188 2.24 -0.33 20.15
CA SER A 188 1.52 -1.06 19.10
C SER A 188 2.29 -0.96 17.78
N TYR A 189 3.14 -1.96 17.50
CA TYR A 189 3.96 -2.00 16.29
C TYR A 189 3.14 -2.49 15.09
N ASN A 190 2.75 -1.58 14.20
CA ASN A 190 2.38 -1.96 12.84
C ASN A 190 3.66 -2.29 12.07
N ALA A 191 4.01 -3.58 12.06
CA ALA A 191 5.17 -4.11 11.37
C ALA A 191 4.76 -4.80 10.07
N VAL A 192 5.36 -4.41 8.95
CA VAL A 192 5.27 -5.14 7.69
C VAL A 192 6.50 -6.01 7.54
N ILE A 193 6.29 -7.32 7.49
CA ILE A 193 7.34 -8.33 7.43
C ILE A 193 7.47 -8.86 6.01
N VAL A 194 8.67 -8.77 5.46
CA VAL A 194 9.02 -9.22 4.12
C VAL A 194 10.07 -10.31 4.23
N ASN A 195 9.70 -11.55 3.92
CA ASN A 195 10.65 -12.66 3.89
C ASN A 195 11.43 -12.62 2.56
N LEU A 196 12.68 -12.14 2.63
CA LEU A 196 13.57 -12.02 1.47
C LEU A 196 14.09 -13.37 1.00
N ALA A 197 14.16 -14.39 1.85
CA ALA A 197 14.62 -15.74 1.46
C ALA A 197 13.69 -16.41 0.45
N ARG A 198 12.40 -16.04 0.45
CA ARG A 198 11.40 -16.54 -0.53
C ARG A 198 11.33 -15.71 -1.81
N ALA A 199 12.10 -14.63 -1.91
CA ALA A 199 12.09 -13.79 -3.08
C ALA A 199 12.89 -14.42 -4.23
N VAL A 200 12.57 -14.02 -5.46
CA VAL A 200 13.37 -14.41 -6.63
C VAL A 200 14.62 -13.52 -6.66
N TRP A 201 15.78 -14.14 -6.49
CA TRP A 201 17.08 -13.46 -6.51
C TRP A 201 17.72 -13.56 -7.89
N LYS A 202 18.27 -12.43 -8.34
CA LYS A 202 19.06 -12.35 -9.55
C LYS A 202 20.52 -12.11 -9.18
N GLU A 203 21.37 -12.98 -9.69
CA GLU A 203 22.82 -12.79 -9.66
C GLU A 203 23.19 -11.55 -10.48
N ALA A 204 23.94 -10.63 -9.88
CA ALA A 204 24.29 -9.36 -10.51
C ALA A 204 25.78 -9.24 -10.83
N LEU A 205 26.66 -9.58 -9.88
CA LEU A 205 28.11 -9.42 -10.03
C LEU A 205 28.88 -10.29 -9.02
N GLN A 206 29.95 -10.94 -9.45
CA GLN A 206 30.89 -11.59 -8.53
C GLN A 206 31.80 -10.55 -7.86
N VAL A 207 31.95 -10.65 -6.54
CA VAL A 207 32.78 -9.78 -5.70
C VAL A 207 33.66 -10.66 -4.84
N ASN A 208 34.91 -10.90 -5.28
CA ASN A 208 35.82 -11.87 -4.67
C ASN A 208 35.15 -13.26 -4.58
N ASP A 209 35.12 -13.87 -3.39
CA ASP A 209 34.46 -15.16 -3.11
C ASP A 209 32.96 -15.03 -2.82
N CYS A 210 32.40 -13.82 -2.92
CA CYS A 210 30.99 -13.55 -2.69
C CYS A 210 30.27 -13.17 -3.98
N MET A 211 28.95 -13.33 -3.97
CA MET A 211 28.08 -12.92 -5.07
C MET A 211 27.19 -11.77 -4.64
N ARG A 212 27.08 -10.74 -5.48
CA ARG A 212 26.07 -9.69 -5.35
C ARG A 212 24.75 -10.22 -5.87
N TRP A 213 23.77 -10.30 -4.99
CA TRP A 213 22.41 -10.71 -5.30
C TRP A 213 21.48 -9.51 -5.23
N GLU A 214 20.58 -9.39 -6.21
CA GLU A 214 19.52 -8.38 -6.19
C GLU A 214 18.16 -9.05 -6.24
N THR A 215 17.20 -8.53 -5.47
CA THR A 215 15.81 -8.97 -5.55
C THR A 215 14.87 -7.78 -5.56
N LYS A 216 13.79 -7.88 -6.34
CA LYS A 216 12.65 -6.97 -6.29
C LYS A 216 11.56 -7.69 -5.51
N VAL A 217 11.13 -7.11 -4.40
CA VAL A 217 10.09 -7.68 -3.55
C VAL A 217 8.90 -6.75 -3.51
N LEU A 218 7.75 -7.26 -3.92
CA LEU A 218 6.47 -6.60 -3.70
C LEU A 218 5.96 -7.00 -2.33
N LEU A 219 5.36 -6.04 -1.62
CA LEU A 219 4.68 -6.33 -0.37
C LEU A 219 3.47 -7.21 -0.65
N ARG A 220 3.14 -8.09 0.30
CA ARG A 220 1.91 -8.87 0.22
C ARG A 220 0.68 -7.96 0.16
N GLN A 221 0.76 -6.82 0.83
CA GLN A 221 -0.27 -5.79 0.93
C GLN A 221 0.40 -4.41 0.78
N PRO A 222 -0.18 -3.47 0.03
CA PRO A 222 0.29 -2.09 0.01
C PRO A 222 0.33 -1.50 1.42
N CYS A 223 1.44 -0.86 1.78
CA CYS A 223 1.62 -0.24 3.08
C CYS A 223 1.41 1.27 2.99
N ALA A 224 0.45 1.80 3.75
CA ALA A 224 0.21 3.24 3.82
C ALA A 224 1.35 3.93 4.59
N ILE A 225 2.08 4.81 3.90
CA ILE A 225 3.09 5.68 4.48
C ILE A 225 2.46 7.04 4.70
N GLU A 226 2.14 7.34 5.96
CA GLU A 226 1.56 8.62 6.35
C GLU A 226 2.59 9.76 6.22
N LYS A 227 2.13 10.92 5.74
CA LYS A 227 2.90 12.15 5.71
C LYS A 227 3.57 12.43 7.06
N CYS A 228 4.85 12.78 7.01
CA CYS A 228 5.71 13.13 8.14
C CYS A 228 5.90 12.05 9.22
N SER A 229 5.32 10.87 9.07
CA SER A 229 5.59 9.74 9.96
C SER A 229 6.95 9.14 9.64
N VAL A 230 7.72 8.79 10.67
CA VAL A 230 9.02 8.14 10.52
C VAL A 230 8.81 6.64 10.44
N PHE A 231 9.40 6.04 9.42
CA PHE A 231 9.42 4.62 9.20
C PHE A 231 10.86 4.11 9.27
N LYS A 232 11.01 2.95 9.89
CA LYS A 232 12.30 2.27 10.05
C LYS A 232 12.23 0.92 9.36
N LEU A 233 13.21 0.67 8.51
CA LEU A 233 13.41 -0.57 7.80
C LEU A 233 14.67 -1.24 8.33
N TYR A 234 14.56 -2.48 8.77
CA TYR A 234 15.69 -3.23 9.33
C TYR A 234 15.63 -4.71 8.94
N ILE A 235 16.77 -5.38 8.95
CA ILE A 235 16.85 -6.83 8.72
C ILE A 235 16.74 -7.56 10.05
N GLU A 236 16.03 -8.67 10.08
CA GLU A 236 16.14 -9.68 11.13
C GLU A 236 16.84 -10.90 10.54
N THR A 237 18.00 -11.24 11.08
CA THR A 237 18.79 -12.38 10.63
C THR A 237 19.64 -12.96 11.77
N ASN A 238 19.84 -14.27 11.74
CA ASN A 238 20.72 -14.99 12.67
C ASN A 238 22.07 -15.33 12.02
N ILE A 239 22.37 -14.71 10.88
CA ILE A 239 23.47 -15.13 10.02
C ILE A 239 24.69 -14.26 10.33
N PRO A 240 25.77 -14.86 10.85
CA PRO A 240 27.01 -14.13 11.02
C PRO A 240 27.55 -13.74 9.63
N ASN A 241 28.05 -12.51 9.51
CA ASN A 241 28.70 -11.99 8.30
C ASN A 241 27.77 -11.71 7.08
N LEU A 242 26.49 -11.42 7.28
CA LEU A 242 25.67 -10.88 6.18
C LEU A 242 26.26 -9.53 5.70
N ILE A 243 26.70 -9.46 4.45
CA ILE A 243 27.21 -8.20 3.87
C ILE A 243 26.07 -7.51 3.12
N VAL A 244 25.77 -6.28 3.52
CA VAL A 244 24.79 -5.42 2.86
C VAL A 244 25.54 -4.16 2.40
N PRO A 245 25.54 -3.82 1.11
CA PRO A 245 26.32 -2.69 0.63
C PRO A 245 25.75 -1.36 1.09
N LYS A 246 26.63 -0.37 1.28
CA LYS A 246 26.20 1.00 1.54
C LYS A 246 25.56 1.58 0.29
N THR A 247 24.47 2.30 0.48
CA THR A 247 23.69 2.93 -0.59
C THR A 247 23.44 4.39 -0.25
N SER A 248 23.28 5.21 -1.27
CA SER A 248 22.95 6.63 -1.13
C SER A 248 21.82 7.04 -2.06
N LEU A 249 20.96 7.91 -1.56
CA LEU A 249 19.80 8.40 -2.29
C LEU A 249 20.24 9.29 -3.45
N ILE A 250 19.82 8.93 -4.67
CA ILE A 250 20.17 9.69 -5.88
C ILE A 250 19.35 10.98 -5.92
N ASN A 251 18.03 10.87 -5.74
CA ASN A 251 17.10 11.98 -5.82
C ASN A 251 16.26 12.04 -4.54
N LYS A 252 16.30 13.17 -3.84
CA LYS A 252 15.44 13.45 -2.68
C LYS A 252 14.00 13.73 -3.07
N SER A 253 13.76 14.14 -4.32
CA SER A 253 12.47 14.59 -4.81
C SER A 253 12.07 13.80 -6.04
N LEU A 254 10.81 13.38 -6.11
CA LEU A 254 10.19 12.78 -7.29
C LEU A 254 9.07 13.68 -7.78
N SER A 255 9.07 13.99 -9.08
CA SER A 255 7.92 14.64 -9.72
C SER A 255 6.88 13.59 -10.07
N THR A 256 5.67 13.78 -9.57
CA THR A 256 4.50 12.93 -9.86
C THR A 256 3.41 13.78 -10.51
N ASP A 257 2.41 13.13 -11.11
CA ASP A 257 1.26 13.83 -11.69
C ASP A 257 0.49 14.68 -10.67
N CYS A 258 0.60 14.33 -9.38
CA CYS A 258 -0.05 15.02 -8.26
C CYS A 258 0.87 16.04 -7.56
N GLY A 259 2.07 16.29 -8.09
CA GLY A 259 3.05 17.20 -7.52
C GLY A 259 4.34 16.51 -7.09
N VAL A 260 5.19 17.24 -6.36
CA VAL A 260 6.49 16.75 -5.90
C VAL A 260 6.34 15.96 -4.60
N VAL A 261 7.00 14.81 -4.52
CA VAL A 261 7.12 13.98 -3.32
C VAL A 261 8.57 14.01 -2.86
N ASN A 262 8.80 14.39 -1.61
CA ASN A 262 10.13 14.45 -1.02
C ASN A 262 10.33 13.31 -0.01
N LEU A 263 11.48 12.65 -0.11
CA LEU A 263 11.94 11.64 0.84
C LEU A 263 13.03 12.23 1.73
N SER A 264 12.77 12.20 3.04
CA SER A 264 13.69 12.63 4.08
C SER A 264 14.32 11.41 4.73
N LEU A 265 15.64 11.44 4.88
CA LEU A 265 16.42 10.39 5.54
C LEU A 265 16.74 10.82 6.98
N HIS A 266 16.56 9.89 7.92
CA HIS A 266 16.82 10.09 9.35
C HIS A 266 17.90 9.15 9.88
N SER A 267 18.64 8.50 8.99
CA SER A 267 19.80 7.66 9.30
C SER A 267 21.03 8.18 8.57
N ASP A 268 22.19 8.12 9.23
CA ASP A 268 23.48 8.58 8.66
C ASP A 268 23.97 7.70 7.51
N SER A 269 23.45 6.49 7.41
CA SER A 269 23.76 5.54 6.35
C SER A 269 22.51 4.74 5.96
N ILE A 270 22.51 4.25 4.72
CA ILE A 270 21.46 3.41 4.15
C ILE A 270 22.13 2.17 3.59
N TRP A 271 21.53 1.00 3.82
CA TRP A 271 22.15 -0.27 3.50
C TRP A 271 21.20 -1.12 2.66
N GLY A 272 21.69 -1.62 1.52
CA GLY A 272 21.04 -2.63 0.70
C GLY A 272 19.84 -2.17 -0.11
N ILE A 273 19.29 -0.99 0.17
CA ILE A 273 18.13 -0.44 -0.56
C ILE A 273 18.59 0.12 -1.89
N LYS A 274 18.11 -0.46 -2.99
CA LYS A 274 18.32 0.06 -4.35
C LYS A 274 17.14 0.88 -4.85
N ASN A 275 15.93 0.46 -4.49
CA ASN A 275 14.70 1.15 -4.85
C ASN A 275 13.65 1.04 -3.75
N LEU A 276 12.88 2.10 -3.57
CA LEU A 276 11.56 2.05 -2.94
C LEU A 276 10.49 2.32 -3.99
N ILE A 277 9.44 1.50 -4.01
CA ILE A 277 8.39 1.50 -5.04
C ILE A 277 7.11 2.04 -4.43
N PHE A 278 6.64 3.18 -4.91
CA PHE A 278 5.47 3.89 -4.38
C PHE A 278 4.38 4.12 -5.42
N ILE A 279 3.17 4.41 -4.94
CA ILE A 279 2.06 4.98 -5.73
C ILE A 279 1.39 6.12 -4.94
#